data_AF-A0A643FGB9-F1
#
_entry.id   AF-A0A643FGB9-F1
#
_cell.length_a   1.000
_cell.length_b   1.000
_cell.length_c   1.000
_cell.angle_alpha   90.00
_cell.angle_beta   90.00
_cell.angle_gamma   90.00
#
_symmetry.space_group_name_H-M   'P 1'
#
loop_
_entity.id
_entity.type
_entity.pdbx_description
1 polymer ?
#
loop_
_entity_poly.entity_id
_entity_poly.type
_entity_poly.pdbx_seq_one_letter_code
_entity_poly.pdbx_strand_id
1 'polypeptide(L)'
;MAQPALRTDFAERLARRGDEVEDVRGLLLAHADPAAGPAEMAWLVAQAVAVACLGDDHLWQDLRLAHRGELGALLRHWFPSLVALNTGDMKWKKFFYRQLCQQAEILICKSPSCAVCSDHALCFESAEDAAASPPLLSVDRGRSVHPH
;
A
#
# COMPACT_ATOMS: atom_id res chain seq x y z
N MET A 1 -20.47 24.87 -10.89
CA MET A 1 -21.34 23.98 -10.10
C MET A 1 -21.18 22.56 -10.65
N ALA A 2 -20.44 21.70 -9.95
CA ALA A 2 -20.20 20.29 -10.29
C ALA A 2 -20.16 19.51 -8.95
N GLN A 3 -20.78 18.36 -8.71
CA GLN A 3 -21.72 17.52 -9.47
C GLN A 3 -22.30 16.48 -8.48
N PRO A 4 -23.60 16.12 -8.51
CA PRO A 4 -24.19 15.09 -7.65
C PRO A 4 -23.71 13.65 -7.94
N ALA A 5 -23.13 13.37 -9.10
CA ALA A 5 -22.66 12.03 -9.51
C ALA A 5 -21.47 11.50 -8.68
N LEU A 6 -20.56 12.38 -8.23
CA LEU A 6 -19.37 12.01 -7.46
C LEU A 6 -19.72 11.42 -6.07
N ARG A 7 -20.89 11.81 -5.52
CA ARG A 7 -21.39 11.29 -4.24
C ARG A 7 -22.01 9.89 -4.38
N THR A 8 -22.67 9.60 -5.51
CA THR A 8 -23.33 8.32 -5.76
C THR A 8 -22.31 7.19 -5.92
N ASP A 9 -21.27 7.44 -6.70
CA ASP A 9 -20.20 6.48 -6.97
C ASP A 9 -19.38 6.14 -5.70
N PHE A 10 -19.09 7.15 -4.88
CA PHE A 10 -18.41 6.95 -3.60
C PHE A 10 -19.21 6.10 -2.61
N ALA A 11 -20.52 6.36 -2.48
CA ALA A 11 -21.41 5.59 -1.61
C ALA A 11 -21.54 4.13 -2.09
N GLU A 12 -21.58 3.90 -3.39
CA GLU A 12 -21.63 2.56 -3.98
C GLU A 12 -20.32 1.79 -3.77
N ARG A 13 -19.17 2.46 -3.89
CA ARG A 13 -17.86 1.86 -3.56
C ARG A 13 -17.77 1.50 -2.09
N LEU A 14 -18.23 2.37 -1.20
CA LEU A 14 -18.26 2.11 0.24
C LEU A 14 -19.15 0.91 0.57
N ALA A 15 -20.32 0.78 -0.07
CA ALA A 15 -21.21 -0.36 0.10
C ALA A 15 -20.58 -1.68 -0.38
N ARG A 16 -19.75 -1.65 -1.43
CA ARG A 16 -19.11 -2.83 -2.01
C ARG A 16 -17.77 -3.21 -1.37
N ARG A 17 -17.05 -2.25 -0.81
CA ARG A 17 -15.66 -2.38 -0.31
C ARG A 17 -15.54 -1.90 1.15
N GLY A 18 -16.61 -2.09 1.92
CA GLY A 18 -16.65 -1.65 3.33
C GLY A 18 -15.70 -2.44 4.23
N ASP A 19 -15.43 -3.69 3.88
CA ASP A 19 -14.38 -4.54 4.48
C ASP A 19 -13.00 -3.89 4.36
N GLU A 20 -12.69 -3.33 3.19
CA GLU A 20 -11.42 -2.66 2.95
C GLU A 20 -11.23 -1.40 3.81
N VAL A 21 -12.31 -0.66 4.06
CA VAL A 21 -12.30 0.50 4.96
C VAL A 21 -12.06 0.06 6.40
N GLU A 22 -12.71 -1.03 6.83
CA GLU A 22 -12.51 -1.61 8.15
C GLU A 22 -11.05 -2.04 8.34
N ASP A 23 -10.50 -2.77 7.37
CA ASP A 23 -9.13 -3.29 7.40
C ASP A 23 -8.10 -2.14 7.48
N VAL A 24 -8.20 -1.14 6.60
CA VAL A 24 -7.27 0.01 6.61
C VAL A 24 -7.42 0.81 7.90
N ARG A 25 -8.63 1.01 8.41
CA ARG A 25 -8.84 1.70 9.70
C ARG A 25 -8.23 0.91 10.86
N GLY A 26 -8.42 -0.40 10.89
CA GLY A 26 -7.82 -1.30 11.87
C GLY A 26 -6.30 -1.22 11.86
N LEU A 27 -5.68 -1.27 10.67
CA LEU A 27 -4.25 -1.06 10.48
C LEU A 27 -3.80 0.29 11.06
N LEU A 28 -4.48 1.39 10.69
CA LEU A 28 -4.12 2.73 11.17
C LEU A 28 -4.20 2.82 12.70
N LEU A 29 -5.27 2.29 13.30
CA LEU A 29 -5.48 2.34 14.75
C LEU A 29 -4.48 1.47 15.52
N ALA A 30 -4.05 0.34 14.97
CA ALA A 30 -2.98 -0.47 15.54
C ALA A 30 -1.64 0.28 15.63
N HIS A 31 -1.47 1.34 14.83
CA HIS A 31 -0.28 2.19 14.77
C HIS A 31 -0.52 3.61 15.30
N ALA A 32 -1.68 3.89 15.90
CA ALA A 32 -2.01 5.21 16.42
C ALA A 32 -1.13 5.57 17.63
N ASP A 33 -0.64 6.81 17.66
CA ASP A 33 0.11 7.34 18.80
C ASP A 33 -0.87 7.88 19.87
N PRO A 34 -0.93 7.29 21.08
CA PRO A 34 -1.79 7.78 22.16
C PRO A 34 -1.44 9.20 22.63
N ALA A 35 -0.21 9.67 22.38
CA ALA A 35 0.23 11.01 22.74
C ALA A 35 -0.19 12.08 21.71
N ALA A 36 -0.65 11.70 20.52
CA ALA A 36 -1.04 12.65 19.48
C ALA A 36 -2.35 13.39 19.81
N GLY A 37 -3.24 12.77 20.58
CA GLY A 37 -4.51 13.38 21.01
C GLY A 37 -5.53 12.36 21.51
N PRO A 38 -6.80 12.79 21.69
CA PRO A 38 -7.87 11.90 22.14
C PRO A 38 -8.07 10.71 21.20
N ALA A 39 -8.38 9.53 21.77
CA ALA A 39 -8.61 8.31 20.99
C ALA A 39 -9.75 8.46 19.96
N GLU A 40 -10.78 9.24 20.27
CA GLU A 40 -11.86 9.57 19.34
C GLU A 40 -11.36 10.33 18.11
N MET A 41 -10.43 11.27 18.29
CA MET A 41 -9.84 12.00 17.18
C MET A 41 -8.95 11.09 16.32
N ALA A 42 -8.16 10.21 16.93
CA ALA A 42 -7.39 9.21 16.19
C ALA A 42 -8.30 8.30 15.36
N TRP A 43 -9.44 7.88 15.92
CA TRP A 43 -10.46 7.11 15.21
C TRP A 43 -11.06 7.86 14.02
N LEU A 44 -11.46 9.13 14.21
CA LEU A 44 -12.00 9.96 13.14
C LEU A 44 -10.99 10.17 12.00
N VAL A 45 -9.72 10.41 12.33
CA VAL A 45 -8.66 10.56 11.33
C VAL A 45 -8.40 9.24 10.61
N ALA A 46 -8.31 8.12 11.32
CA ALA A 46 -8.14 6.80 10.71
C ALA A 46 -9.32 6.46 9.77
N GLN A 47 -10.54 6.76 10.21
CA GLN A 47 -11.76 6.58 9.41
C GLN A 47 -11.73 7.42 8.13
N ALA A 48 -11.33 8.69 8.20
CA ALA A 48 -11.23 9.58 7.05
C ALA A 48 -10.18 9.09 6.04
N VAL A 49 -9.00 8.67 6.53
CA VAL A 49 -7.92 8.13 5.69
C VAL A 49 -8.34 6.82 5.00
N ALA A 50 -8.95 5.89 5.75
CA ALA A 50 -9.42 4.62 5.20
C ALA A 50 -10.48 4.82 4.12
N VAL A 51 -11.44 5.70 4.36
CA VAL A 51 -12.51 6.04 3.41
C VAL A 51 -11.95 6.72 2.15
N ALA A 52 -10.97 7.63 2.28
CA ALA A 52 -10.31 8.25 1.15
C ALA A 52 -9.48 7.26 0.30
N CYS A 53 -9.13 6.08 0.82
CA CYS A 53 -8.48 5.03 0.03
C CYS A 53 -9.38 4.45 -1.07
N LEU A 54 -10.71 4.62 -0.97
CA LEU A 54 -11.68 4.19 -2.00
C LEU A 54 -11.74 5.13 -3.22
N GLY A 55 -11.17 6.32 -3.14
CA GLY A 55 -11.09 7.27 -4.25
C GLY A 55 -10.11 6.80 -5.34
N ASP A 56 -10.23 7.36 -6.54
CA ASP A 56 -9.37 7.00 -7.68
C ASP A 56 -8.11 7.85 -7.76
N ASP A 57 -8.09 9.01 -7.09
CA ASP A 57 -6.99 9.95 -7.14
C ASP A 57 -5.87 9.59 -6.13
N HIS A 58 -4.85 10.45 -6.01
CA HIS A 58 -3.90 10.30 -4.92
C HIS A 58 -4.59 10.56 -3.58
N LEU A 59 -4.19 9.82 -2.54
CA LEU A 59 -4.82 9.91 -1.21
C LEU A 59 -4.91 11.33 -0.65
N TRP A 60 -3.92 12.18 -0.91
CA TRP A 60 -3.95 13.57 -0.46
C TRP A 60 -5.02 14.40 -1.18
N GLN A 61 -5.32 14.09 -2.45
CA GLN A 61 -6.40 14.74 -3.22
C GLN A 61 -7.78 14.27 -2.73
N ASP A 62 -7.92 12.96 -2.47
CA ASP A 62 -9.16 12.38 -1.93
C ASP A 62 -9.46 12.89 -0.51
N LEU A 63 -8.41 13.18 0.27
CA LEU A 63 -8.51 13.87 1.57
C LEU A 63 -8.66 15.39 1.46
N ARG A 64 -8.63 15.95 0.23
CA ARG A 64 -8.75 17.39 -0.04
C ARG A 64 -7.63 18.23 0.60
N LEU A 65 -6.45 17.63 0.78
CA LEU A 65 -5.24 18.30 1.24
C LEU A 65 -4.61 19.07 0.07
N ALA A 66 -3.84 20.11 0.38
CA ALA A 66 -3.23 20.97 -0.64
C ALA A 66 -2.12 20.25 -1.42
N HIS A 67 -1.36 19.39 -0.72
CA HIS A 67 -0.25 18.65 -1.32
C HIS A 67 0.14 17.42 -0.50
N ARG A 68 0.95 16.53 -1.12
CA ARG A 68 1.49 15.30 -0.49
C ARG A 68 2.16 15.53 0.88
N GLY A 69 2.82 16.67 1.08
CA GLY A 69 3.47 17.02 2.34
C GLY A 69 2.52 17.10 3.55
N GLU A 70 1.29 17.59 3.37
CA GLU A 70 0.29 17.67 4.44
C GLU A 70 -0.17 16.28 4.85
N LEU A 71 -0.36 15.39 3.88
CA LEU A 71 -0.66 13.99 4.15
C LEU A 71 0.46 13.34 4.96
N GLY A 72 1.72 13.57 4.57
CA GLY A 72 2.86 13.08 5.33
C GLY A 72 2.91 13.62 6.76
N ALA A 73 2.58 14.90 6.98
CA ALA A 73 2.53 15.49 8.32
C ALA A 73 1.40 14.91 9.16
N LEU A 74 0.20 14.76 8.58
CA LEU A 74 -0.96 14.14 9.21
C LEU A 74 -0.64 12.70 9.67
N LEU A 75 -0.07 11.89 8.77
CA LEU A 75 0.30 10.50 9.10
C LEU A 75 1.44 10.43 10.12
N ARG A 76 2.43 11.33 10.07
CA ARG A 76 3.51 11.37 11.07
C ARG A 76 3.00 11.73 12.46
N HIS A 77 2.00 12.61 12.54
CA HIS A 77 1.45 13.03 13.81
C HIS A 77 0.60 11.92 14.45
N TRP A 78 -0.32 11.32 13.69
CA TRP A 78 -1.26 10.33 14.24
C TRP A 78 -0.76 8.89 14.21
N PHE A 79 0.06 8.52 13.22
CA PHE A 79 0.49 7.14 12.97
C PHE A 79 2.03 7.04 12.74
N PRO A 80 2.87 7.58 13.64
CA PRO A 80 4.31 7.70 13.43
C PRO A 80 5.01 6.36 13.19
N SER A 81 4.58 5.31 13.89
CA SER A 81 5.16 3.96 13.74
C SER A 81 4.90 3.40 12.32
N LEU A 82 3.73 3.66 11.75
CA LEU A 82 3.39 3.25 10.38
C LEU A 82 4.18 4.04 9.35
N VAL A 83 4.45 5.32 9.59
CA VAL A 83 5.33 6.13 8.73
C VAL A 83 6.75 5.60 8.73
N ALA A 84 7.28 5.20 9.90
CA ALA A 84 8.62 4.64 10.01
C ALA A 84 8.81 3.33 9.21
N LEU A 85 7.73 2.58 8.98
CA LEU A 85 7.72 1.36 8.17
C LEU A 85 7.71 1.63 6.66
N ASN A 86 7.29 2.82 6.21
CA ASN A 86 7.28 3.19 4.79
C ASN A 86 8.62 3.79 4.32
N THR A 87 9.69 3.00 4.41
CA THR A 87 11.08 3.44 4.10
C THR A 87 11.33 3.70 2.61
N GLY A 88 10.56 3.08 1.72
CA GLY A 88 10.70 3.22 0.26
C GLY A 88 9.93 4.38 -0.38
N ASP A 89 9.39 5.30 0.43
CA ASP A 89 8.53 6.40 -0.02
C ASP A 89 7.35 5.95 -0.90
N MET A 90 6.79 4.77 -0.61
CA MET A 90 5.70 4.20 -1.40
C MET A 90 4.47 5.11 -1.35
N LYS A 91 3.68 5.11 -2.43
CA LYS A 91 2.34 5.71 -2.42
C LYS A 91 1.52 5.11 -1.26
N TRP A 92 0.93 5.97 -0.42
CA TRP A 92 0.29 5.54 0.83
C TRP A 92 -0.78 4.47 0.68
N LYS A 93 -1.67 4.58 -0.32
CA LYS A 93 -2.67 3.53 -0.60
C LYS A 93 -1.99 2.18 -0.82
N LYS A 94 -1.00 2.13 -1.73
CA LYS A 94 -0.22 0.91 -2.03
C LYS A 94 0.47 0.36 -0.78
N PHE A 95 1.05 1.24 0.05
CA PHE A 95 1.70 0.85 1.28
C PHE A 95 0.73 0.20 2.28
N PHE A 96 -0.45 0.79 2.50
CA PHE A 96 -1.46 0.23 3.41
C PHE A 96 -1.92 -1.16 2.96
N TYR A 97 -2.24 -1.35 1.67
CA TYR A 97 -2.64 -2.67 1.17
C TYR A 97 -1.52 -3.69 1.27
N ARG A 98 -0.26 -3.29 1.07
CA ARG A 98 0.88 -4.18 1.31
C ARG A 98 0.96 -4.61 2.77
N GLN A 99 0.78 -3.69 3.73
CA GLN A 99 0.77 -4.05 5.16
C GLN A 99 -0.36 -5.03 5.50
N LEU A 100 -1.56 -4.81 4.97
CA LEU A 100 -2.70 -5.71 5.17
C LEU A 100 -2.45 -7.11 4.59
N CYS A 101 -1.87 -7.20 3.38
CA CYS A 101 -1.51 -8.50 2.79
C CYS A 101 -0.48 -9.25 3.63
N GLN A 102 0.51 -8.52 4.19
CA GLN A 102 1.54 -9.09 5.06
C GLN A 102 0.95 -9.59 6.38
N GLN A 103 0.05 -8.83 7.00
CA GLN A 103 -0.58 -9.20 8.28
C GLN A 103 -1.50 -10.42 8.16
N ALA A 104 -2.17 -10.57 7.02
CA ALA A 104 -3.10 -11.68 6.83
C ALA A 104 -2.39 -13.01 6.52
N GLU A 105 -1.08 -13.02 6.26
CA GLU A 105 -0.35 -14.16 5.68
C GLU A 105 -1.00 -14.66 4.38
N ILE A 106 -1.80 -13.81 3.74
CA ILE A 106 -2.61 -14.15 2.57
C ILE A 106 -1.78 -13.87 1.31
N LEU A 107 -1.51 -14.92 0.52
CA LEU A 107 -0.95 -14.84 -0.84
C LEU A 107 -1.92 -14.26 -1.89
N ILE A 108 -3.17 -13.99 -1.51
CA ILE A 108 -4.24 -13.49 -2.41
C ILE A 108 -4.84 -12.19 -1.84
N CYS A 109 -4.32 -11.03 -2.27
CA CYS A 109 -4.89 -9.74 -1.86
C CYS A 109 -6.37 -9.64 -2.25
N LYS A 110 -7.23 -9.40 -1.25
CA LYS A 110 -8.69 -9.22 -1.43
C LYS A 110 -9.06 -7.85 -2.02
N SER A 111 -8.16 -6.85 -1.94
CA SER A 111 -8.44 -5.52 -2.49
C SER A 111 -8.44 -5.57 -4.03
N PRO A 112 -9.51 -5.13 -4.70
CA PRO A 112 -9.57 -5.06 -6.16
C PRO A 112 -8.51 -4.10 -6.74
N SER A 113 -8.01 -3.17 -5.92
CA SER A 113 -6.92 -2.26 -6.30
C SER A 113 -5.57 -2.99 -6.45
N CYS A 114 -5.37 -4.13 -5.77
CA CYS A 114 -4.19 -4.97 -5.97
C CYS A 114 -4.21 -5.66 -7.34
N ALA A 115 -5.37 -6.14 -7.80
CA ALA A 115 -5.51 -6.92 -9.03
C ALA A 115 -5.11 -6.14 -10.31
N VAL A 116 -5.16 -4.80 -10.24
CA VAL A 116 -4.77 -3.90 -11.34
C VAL A 116 -3.46 -3.16 -11.05
N CYS A 117 -2.79 -3.46 -9.93
CA CYS A 117 -1.52 -2.84 -9.56
C CYS A 117 -0.38 -3.46 -10.38
N SER A 118 0.42 -2.63 -11.05
CA SER A 118 1.60 -3.08 -11.82
C SER A 118 2.61 -3.87 -10.99
N ASP A 119 2.61 -3.62 -9.69
CA ASP A 119 3.58 -4.17 -8.74
C ASP A 119 2.98 -5.33 -7.94
N HIS A 120 1.85 -5.89 -8.41
CA HIS A 120 1.22 -7.07 -7.83
C HIS A 120 2.22 -8.23 -7.73
N ALA A 121 2.96 -8.51 -8.79
CA ALA A 121 3.96 -9.58 -8.82
C ALA A 121 5.01 -9.43 -7.70
N LEU A 122 5.51 -8.22 -7.46
CA LEU A 122 6.49 -7.92 -6.41
C LEU A 122 5.94 -8.13 -4.98
N CYS A 123 4.63 -8.16 -4.81
CA CYS A 123 3.99 -8.42 -3.52
C CYS A 123 3.70 -9.92 -3.28
N PHE A 124 3.64 -10.75 -4.33
CA PHE A 124 3.25 -12.17 -4.25
C PHE A 124 4.31 -13.14 -4.79
N GLU A 125 5.45 -12.65 -5.28
CA GLU A 125 6.62 -13.49 -5.53
C GLU A 125 7.11 -14.09 -4.21
N SER A 126 6.90 -15.41 -4.09
CA SER A 126 7.25 -16.19 -2.91
C SER A 126 8.78 -16.21 -2.76
N ALA A 127 9.29 -15.95 -1.56
CA ALA A 127 10.72 -16.00 -1.27
C ALA A 127 11.36 -17.40 -1.48
N GLU A 128 10.57 -18.42 -1.81
CA GLU A 128 11.03 -19.78 -2.07
C GLU A 128 11.42 -20.06 -3.53
N ASP A 129 11.16 -19.15 -4.48
CA ASP A 129 11.54 -19.34 -5.90
C ASP A 129 12.75 -18.47 -6.34
N ALA A 130 13.43 -17.79 -5.41
CA ALA A 130 14.66 -17.05 -5.71
C ALA A 130 15.91 -17.95 -5.87
N ALA A 131 15.78 -19.26 -5.65
CA ALA A 131 16.86 -20.24 -5.72
C ALA A 131 16.76 -21.20 -6.92
N ALA A 132 16.37 -20.71 -8.10
CA ALA A 132 16.45 -21.50 -9.33
C ALA A 132 16.83 -20.64 -10.55
N SER A 133 17.96 -19.97 -10.49
CA SER A 133 18.76 -19.75 -11.69
C SER A 133 20.23 -19.86 -11.35
N PRO A 134 20.91 -20.97 -11.70
CA PRO A 134 22.36 -20.99 -11.64
C PRO A 134 22.88 -19.93 -12.62
N PRO A 135 23.98 -19.22 -12.30
CA PRO A 135 24.58 -18.30 -13.25
C PRO A 135 24.99 -19.11 -14.48
N LEU A 136 24.64 -18.62 -15.67
CA LEU A 136 25.18 -19.12 -16.92
C LEU A 136 26.70 -18.90 -16.92
N LEU A 137 27.44 -19.85 -16.35
CA LEU A 137 28.87 -20.03 -16.58
C LEU A 137 29.02 -20.30 -18.08
N SER A 138 29.42 -19.26 -18.81
CA SER A 138 29.87 -19.39 -20.18
C SER A 138 31.12 -20.26 -20.16
N VAL A 139 30.97 -21.50 -20.61
CA VAL A 139 32.10 -22.41 -20.85
C VAL A 139 32.97 -21.79 -21.93
N ASP A 140 34.16 -21.40 -21.51
CA ASP A 140 35.30 -21.04 -22.34
C ASP A 140 35.62 -22.23 -23.27
N ARG A 141 35.26 -22.12 -24.55
CA ARG A 141 35.60 -23.15 -25.55
C ARG A 141 37.07 -22.98 -25.95
N GLY A 142 37.90 -23.71 -25.20
CA GLY A 142 39.09 -24.44 -25.64
C GLY A 142 39.77 -23.97 -26.93
N ARG A 143 40.83 -23.19 -26.75
CA ARG A 143 41.96 -23.12 -27.67
C ARG A 143 42.86 -24.34 -27.46
N SER A 144 43.12 -25.10 -28.52
CA SER A 144 44.29 -25.96 -28.74
C SER A 144 44.31 -26.28 -30.24
N VAL A 145 45.43 -26.23 -30.97
CA VAL A 145 46.56 -27.16 -30.87
C VAL A 145 47.90 -26.48 -31.25
N HIS A 146 48.97 -26.99 -30.62
CA HIS A 146 50.39 -26.66 -30.73
C HIS A 146 51.09 -27.07 -32.06
N PRO A 147 52.32 -26.58 -32.32
CA PRO A 147 53.12 -26.89 -33.51
C PRO A 147 54.01 -28.12 -33.32
N HIS A 148 54.36 -28.80 -34.43
CA HIS A 148 55.58 -29.60 -34.54
C HIS A 148 56.06 -29.69 -35.98
#